data_AF-A0A8S4RLL1-F1
#
_entry.id   AF-A0A8S4RLL1-F1
#
_cell.length_a   1.000
_cell.length_b   1.000
_cell.length_c   1.000
_cell.angle_alpha   90.00
_cell.angle_beta   90.00
_cell.angle_gamma   90.00
#
_symmetry.space_group_name_H-M   'P 1'
#
loop_
_entity.id
_entity.type
_entity.pdbx_description
1 polymer ?
#
loop_
_entity_poly.entity_id
_entity_poly.type
_entity_poly.pdbx_seq_one_letter_code
_entity_poly.pdbx_strand_id
1 'polypeptide(L)'
;MKGGTVSVSQYRASAIKACSASNVDQPWACVDLVYVVTLLQDAYKIRDNERISLFKKVDGHEVSWALGLAYTTVMNRITTAPAA
;
A
#
# COMPACT_ATOMS: atom_id res chain seq x y z
N MET A 1 1.14 -0.89 -14.03
CA MET A 1 2.20 -0.78 -13.01
C MET A 1 2.29 -2.11 -12.28
N LYS A 2 3.43 -2.81 -12.38
CA LYS A 2 3.69 -4.02 -11.59
C LYS A 2 4.12 -3.58 -10.20
N GLY A 3 3.73 -4.35 -9.19
CA GLY A 3 4.25 -4.20 -7.83
C GLY A 3 5.76 -4.39 -7.77
N GLY A 4 6.35 -4.20 -6.59
CA GLY A 4 7.79 -4.37 -6.38
C GLY A 4 8.13 -4.59 -4.91
N THR A 5 9.37 -4.97 -4.65
CA THR A 5 9.88 -5.04 -3.28
C THR A 5 10.70 -3.80 -2.97
N VAL A 6 10.39 -3.17 -1.84
CA VAL A 6 11.09 -1.98 -1.33
C VAL A 6 11.48 -2.17 0.13
N SER A 7 12.33 -1.28 0.65
CA SER A 7 12.66 -1.20 2.07
C SER A 7 12.41 0.21 2.62
N VAL A 8 12.36 0.34 3.95
CA VAL A 8 12.19 1.65 4.61
C VAL A 8 13.36 2.59 4.28
N SER A 9 14.59 2.06 4.17
CA SER A 9 15.75 2.85 3.76
C SER A 9 15.61 3.45 2.35
N GLN A 10 14.99 2.72 1.41
CA GLN A 10 14.73 3.22 0.05
C GLN A 10 13.65 4.32 0.04
N TYR A 11 12.61 4.19 0.88
CA TYR A 11 11.65 5.27 1.09
C TYR A 11 12.32 6.51 1.67
N ARG A 12 13.19 6.37 2.66
CA ARG A 12 13.94 7.49 3.25
C ARG A 12 14.83 8.20 2.23
N ALA A 13 15.58 7.44 1.43
CA ALA A 13 16.42 8.02 0.38
C ALA A 13 15.58 8.79 -0.66
N SER A 14 14.42 8.25 -1.02
CA SER A 14 13.47 8.90 -1.92
C SER A 14 12.87 10.17 -1.30
N ALA A 15 12.54 10.15 -0.01
CA ALA A 15 12.04 11.31 0.73
C ALA A 15 13.07 12.45 0.72
N ILE A 16 14.34 12.16 1.05
CA ILE A 16 15.43 13.14 1.04
C ILE A 16 15.55 13.79 -0.35
N LYS A 17 15.49 12.98 -1.41
CA LYS A 17 15.53 13.48 -2.78
C LYS A 17 14.31 14.36 -3.11
N ALA A 18 13.11 13.91 -2.77
CA ALA A 18 11.86 14.65 -3.02
C ALA A 18 11.78 15.97 -2.24
N CYS A 19 12.40 16.04 -1.06
CA CYS A 19 12.44 17.24 -0.23
C CYS A 19 13.57 18.21 -0.60
N SER A 20 14.56 17.77 -1.37
CA SER A 20 15.74 18.59 -1.72
C SER A 20 15.48 19.69 -2.75
N ALA A 21 14.38 19.59 -3.51
CA ALA A 21 14.02 20.57 -4.53
C ALA A 21 12.50 20.60 -4.73
N SER A 22 11.97 21.78 -5.03
CA SER A 22 10.55 21.94 -5.39
C SER A 22 10.26 21.21 -6.71
N ASN A 23 9.17 20.45 -6.74
CA ASN A 23 8.66 19.79 -7.95
C ASN A 23 7.18 20.12 -8.14
N VAL A 24 6.86 20.92 -9.16
CA VAL A 24 5.49 21.35 -9.46
C VAL A 24 4.59 20.22 -9.96
N ASP A 25 5.17 19.17 -10.56
CA ASP A 25 4.42 18.01 -11.04
C ASP A 25 4.03 17.06 -9.89
N GLN A 26 4.80 17.09 -8.79
CA GLN A 26 4.58 16.26 -7.61
C GLN A 26 4.76 17.07 -6.31
N PRO A 27 3.91 18.08 -6.06
CA PRO A 27 4.11 19.04 -4.97
C PRO A 27 4.05 18.41 -3.58
N TRP A 28 3.38 17.26 -3.45
CA TRP A 28 3.19 16.56 -2.17
C TRP A 28 4.19 15.41 -1.93
N ALA A 29 5.05 15.09 -2.90
CA ALA A 29 5.92 13.92 -2.80
C ALA A 29 6.83 13.91 -1.57
N CYS A 30 7.35 15.07 -1.16
CA CYS A 30 8.17 15.17 0.06
C CYS A 30 7.36 14.76 1.31
N VAL A 31 6.18 15.35 1.51
CA VAL A 31 5.36 15.06 2.70
C VAL A 31 4.80 13.64 2.67
N ASP A 32 4.37 13.15 1.50
CA ASP A 32 3.86 11.79 1.33
C ASP A 32 4.93 10.76 1.69
N LEU A 33 6.16 10.94 1.20
CA LEU A 33 7.27 10.03 1.50
C LEU A 33 7.73 10.13 2.96
N VAL A 34 7.77 11.34 3.55
CA VAL A 34 8.08 11.51 4.97
C VAL A 34 7.03 10.80 5.83
N TYR A 35 5.75 10.96 5.52
CA TYR A 35 4.66 10.27 6.21
C TYR A 35 4.78 8.75 6.11
N VAL A 36 5.08 8.22 4.92
CA VAL A 36 5.28 6.77 4.74
C VAL A 36 6.48 6.28 5.56
N VAL A 37 7.60 7.01 5.58
CA VAL A 37 8.78 6.63 6.37
C VAL A 37 8.46 6.59 7.87
N THR A 38 7.83 7.63 8.41
CA THR A 38 7.48 7.69 9.83
C THR A 38 6.43 6.65 10.21
N LEU A 39 5.45 6.40 9.34
CA LEU A 39 4.47 5.33 9.55
C LEU A 39 5.15 3.96 9.63
N LEU A 40 5.99 3.62 8.65
CA LEU A 40 6.62 2.30 8.59
C LEU A 40 7.64 2.10 9.72
N GLN A 41 8.45 3.12 10.01
CA GLN A 41 9.53 3.02 11.00
C GLN A 41 9.05 3.30 12.43
N ASP A 42 8.35 4.40 12.65
CA ASP A 42 8.07 4.88 14.00
C ASP A 42 6.79 4.27 14.56
N ALA A 43 5.75 4.08 13.74
CA ALA A 43 4.51 3.44 14.18
C ALA A 43 4.58 1.91 14.07
N TYR A 44 4.93 1.38 12.89
CA TYR A 44 4.95 -0.07 12.66
C TYR A 44 6.26 -0.77 13.05
N LYS A 45 7.31 -0.01 13.40
CA LYS A 45 8.61 -0.56 13.85
C LYS A 45 9.28 -1.48 12.82
N ILE A 46 9.03 -1.27 11.53
CA ILE A 46 9.67 -2.00 10.44
C ILE A 46 11.12 -1.56 10.34
N ARG A 47 12.04 -2.53 10.26
CA ARG A 47 13.48 -2.27 10.17
C ARG A 47 13.87 -1.72 8.79
N ASP A 48 14.93 -0.94 8.75
CA ASP A 48 15.39 -0.23 7.54
C ASP A 48 15.60 -1.13 6.31
N ASN A 49 16.07 -2.37 6.51
CA ASN A 49 16.39 -3.34 5.47
C ASN A 49 15.34 -4.45 5.30
N GLU A 50 14.23 -4.37 6.02
CA GLU A 50 13.15 -5.34 5.90
C GLU A 50 12.42 -5.17 4.56
N ARG A 51 12.08 -6.30 3.92
CA ARG A 51 11.48 -6.31 2.59
C ARG A 51 9.97 -6.10 2.69
N ILE A 52 9.48 -5.04 2.06
CA ILE A 52 8.05 -4.71 1.93
C ILE A 52 7.65 -4.96 0.49
N SER A 53 6.63 -5.80 0.28
CA SER A 53 6.11 -6.10 -1.06
C SER A 53 4.88 -5.24 -1.36
N LEU A 54 4.98 -4.43 -2.41
CA LEU A 54 3.91 -3.54 -2.88
C LEU A 54 3.11 -4.23 -3.96
N PHE A 55 1.78 -4.33 -3.79
CA PHE A 55 0.88 -4.89 -4.79
C PHE A 55 -0.29 -3.95 -5.04
N LYS A 56 -0.44 -3.50 -6.30
CA LYS A 56 -1.67 -2.83 -6.75
C LYS A 56 -2.68 -3.82 -7.33
N LYS A 57 -2.19 -4.88 -7.95
CA LYS A 57 -2.98 -5.94 -8.56
C LYS A 57 -2.38 -7.31 -8.28
N VAL A 58 -3.25 -8.31 -8.13
CA VAL A 58 -2.90 -9.74 -8.10
C VAL A 58 -3.73 -10.41 -9.19
N ASP A 59 -3.09 -11.14 -10.10
CA ASP A 59 -3.72 -11.80 -11.25
C ASP A 59 -4.67 -10.89 -12.05
N GLY A 60 -4.25 -9.65 -12.29
CA GLY A 60 -5.03 -8.65 -13.04
C GLY A 60 -6.12 -7.92 -12.26
N HIS A 61 -6.45 -8.40 -11.06
CA HIS A 61 -7.48 -7.86 -10.18
C HIS A 61 -6.90 -6.86 -9.19
N GLU A 62 -7.63 -5.79 -8.92
CA GLU A 62 -7.21 -4.77 -7.95
C GLU A 62 -7.18 -5.33 -6.52
N VAL A 63 -6.10 -5.04 -5.80
CA VAL A 63 -6.00 -5.37 -4.38
C VAL A 63 -6.72 -4.28 -3.60
N SER A 64 -7.93 -4.57 -3.15
CA SER A 64 -8.70 -3.72 -2.26
C SER A 64 -9.64 -4.53 -1.38
N TRP A 65 -10.20 -3.89 -0.35
CA TRP A 65 -11.17 -4.51 0.55
C TRP A 65 -12.50 -4.88 -0.14
N ALA A 66 -12.77 -4.33 -1.34
CA ALA A 66 -14.04 -4.50 -2.03
C ALA A 66 -14.33 -5.97 -2.39
N LEU A 67 -13.33 -6.72 -2.85
CA LEU A 67 -13.50 -8.14 -3.18
C LEU A 67 -13.87 -8.96 -1.94
N GLY A 68 -13.25 -8.68 -0.79
CA GLY A 68 -13.57 -9.34 0.48
C GLY A 68 -14.99 -9.02 0.96
N LEU A 69 -15.45 -7.78 0.80
CA LEU A 69 -16.83 -7.41 1.10
C LEU A 69 -17.82 -8.15 0.19
N ALA A 70 -17.56 -8.17 -1.12
CA ALA A 70 -18.43 -8.84 -2.09
C ALA A 70 -18.53 -10.34 -1.80
N TYR A 71 -17.40 -11.00 -1.54
CA TYR A 71 -17.35 -12.41 -1.15
C TYR A 71 -18.19 -12.68 0.10
N THR A 72 -17.98 -11.91 1.16
CA THR A 72 -18.72 -12.06 2.42
C THR A 72 -20.22 -11.88 2.22
N THR A 73 -20.62 -10.88 1.43
CA THR A 73 -22.03 -10.58 1.16
C THR A 73 -22.70 -11.69 0.34
N VAL A 74 -22.04 -12.17 -0.71
CA VAL A 74 -22.56 -13.23 -1.58
C VAL A 74 -22.61 -14.55 -0.84
N MET A 75 -21.55 -14.93 -0.12
CA MET A 75 -21.51 -16.18 0.64
C MET A 75 -22.56 -16.20 1.74
N ASN A 76 -22.74 -15.10 2.49
CA ASN A 76 -23.82 -15.02 3.47
C ASN A 76 -25.17 -15.29 2.82
N ARG A 77 -25.49 -14.66 1.68
CA ARG A 77 -26.74 -14.92 0.96
C ARG A 77 -26.90 -16.37 0.54
N ILE A 78 -25.85 -17.00 0.01
CA ILE A 78 -25.88 -18.41 -0.41
C ILE A 78 -26.14 -19.32 0.80
N THR A 79 -25.43 -19.11 1.91
CA THR A 79 -25.58 -19.95 3.11
C THR A 79 -26.92 -19.78 3.83
N THR A 80 -27.55 -18.60 3.72
CA THR A 80 -28.86 -18.33 4.33
C THR A 80 -30.03 -18.62 3.38
N ALA A 81 -29.77 -18.88 2.11
CA ALA A 81 -30.82 -19.25 1.17
C ALA A 81 -31.31 -20.67 1.51
N PRO A 82 -32.61 -20.87 1.80
CA PRO A 82 -33.13 -22.22 1.99
C PRO A 82 -32.91 -23.02 0.71
N ALA A 83 -32.52 -24.29 0.86
CA ALA A 83 -32.49 -25.22 -0.27
C ALA A 83 -33.88 -25.24 -0.90
N ALA A 84 -33.94 -24.90 -2.19
CA ALA A 84 -35.17 -25.00 -2.99
C ALA A 84 -35.61 -26.47 -3.12
#